data_AF-A0A932WGR5-F1
#
_entry.id   AF-A0A932WGR5-F1
#
_cell.length_a   1.000
_cell.length_b   1.000
_cell.length_c   1.000
_cell.angle_alpha   90.00
_cell.angle_beta   90.00
_cell.angle_gamma   90.00
#
_symmetry.space_group_name_H-M   'P 1'
#
loop_
_entity.id
_entity.type
_entity.pdbx_description
1 polymer ?
#
loop_
_entity_poly.entity_id
_entity_poly.type
_entity_poly.pdbx_seq_one_letter_code
_entity_poly.pdbx_strand_id
1 'polypeptide(L)'
;MFTQDDYEKLIKSYNDDFIYLLIRASQQSYECLISSFMMLKDLYGIIVKFQDSGKYRFRILPYPLSFRSSDELLRTMGFDDEEIRNIYGFLEFVKQTQGKEFEECLEGSVYSLCKRHPGDEPWQMRRSN
;
A
#
# COMPACT_ATOMS: atom_id res chain seq x y z
N MET A 1 -11.69 -17.85 -12.84
CA MET A 1 -10.31 -18.37 -12.69
C MET A 1 -9.41 -17.15 -12.70
N PHE A 2 -8.50 -17.01 -11.74
CA PHE A 2 -7.53 -15.90 -11.76
C PHE A 2 -6.46 -16.22 -12.81
N THR A 3 -6.19 -15.28 -13.72
CA THR A 3 -5.29 -15.46 -14.85
C THR A 3 -4.03 -14.61 -14.74
N GLN A 4 -3.05 -14.84 -15.61
CA GLN A 4 -1.86 -14.00 -15.70
C GLN A 4 -2.23 -12.54 -16.05
N ASP A 5 -3.25 -12.31 -16.87
CA ASP A 5 -3.71 -10.96 -17.21
C ASP A 5 -4.40 -10.28 -16.02
N ASP A 6 -5.13 -11.04 -15.19
CA ASP A 6 -5.70 -10.51 -13.94
C ASP A 6 -4.60 -10.14 -12.94
N TYR A 7 -3.54 -10.94 -12.88
CA TYR A 7 -2.36 -10.64 -12.07
C TYR A 7 -1.64 -9.37 -12.53
N GLU A 8 -1.49 -9.17 -13.83
CA GLU A 8 -0.90 -7.95 -14.39
C GLU A 8 -1.76 -6.72 -14.13
N LYS A 9 -3.09 -6.84 -14.24
CA LYS A 9 -4.01 -5.76 -13.85
C LYS A 9 -3.89 -5.43 -12.37
N LEU A 10 -3.76 -6.43 -11.51
CA LEU A 10 -3.56 -6.24 -10.07
C LEU A 10 -2.30 -5.44 -9.78
N ILE A 11 -1.18 -5.76 -10.45
CA ILE A 11 0.09 -5.02 -10.30
C ILE A 11 -0.05 -3.59 -10.81
N LYS A 12 -0.72 -3.37 -11.96
CA LYS A 12 -0.97 -2.02 -12.47
C LYS A 12 -1.77 -1.17 -11.49
N SER A 13 -2.90 -1.70 -10.99
CA SER A 13 -3.72 -0.99 -10.01
C SER A 13 -2.94 -0.69 -8.73
N TYR A 14 -2.13 -1.64 -8.24
CA TYR A 14 -1.24 -1.40 -7.12
C TYR A 14 -0.26 -0.25 -7.38
N ASN A 15 0.37 -0.22 -8.56
CA ASN A 15 1.32 0.84 -8.93
C ASN A 15 0.65 2.21 -9.04
N ASP A 16 -0.55 2.27 -9.62
CA ASP A 16 -1.33 3.51 -9.75
C ASP A 16 -1.74 4.03 -8.36
N ASP A 17 -2.21 3.15 -7.47
CA ASP A 17 -2.59 3.50 -6.11
C ASP A 17 -1.38 3.92 -5.25
N PHE A 18 -0.21 3.30 -5.47
CA PHE A 18 1.04 3.70 -4.83
C PHE A 18 1.47 5.11 -5.23
N ILE A 19 1.39 5.44 -6.52
CA ILE A 19 1.66 6.81 -7.01
C ILE A 19 0.64 7.79 -6.43
N TYR A 20 -0.63 7.42 -6.36
CA TYR A 20 -1.65 8.26 -5.74
C TYR A 20 -1.34 8.54 -4.26
N LEU A 21 -0.93 7.53 -3.49
CA LEU A 21 -0.49 7.69 -2.11
C LEU A 21 0.67 8.70 -2.02
N LEU A 22 1.66 8.60 -2.91
CA LEU A 22 2.80 9.51 -2.99
C LEU A 22 2.39 10.96 -3.26
N ILE A 23 1.50 11.19 -4.23
CA ILE A 23 0.98 12.54 -4.54
C ILE A 23 0.26 13.14 -3.32
N ARG A 24 -0.52 12.33 -2.60
CA ARG A 24 -1.23 12.81 -1.42
C ARG A 24 -0.30 13.07 -0.24
N ALA A 25 0.74 12.26 -0.10
CA ALA A 25 1.79 12.46 0.88
C ALA A 25 2.62 13.73 0.57
N SER A 26 2.95 13.98 -0.70
CA SER A 26 3.69 15.19 -1.10
C SER A 26 2.93 16.48 -0.78
N GLN A 27 1.60 16.41 -0.71
CA GLN A 27 0.69 17.51 -0.34
C GLN A 27 0.39 17.61 1.18
N GLN A 28 1.10 16.86 2.02
CA GLN A 28 0.95 16.82 3.49
C GLN A 28 -0.44 16.39 4.00
N SER A 29 -1.22 15.64 3.20
CA SER A 29 -2.57 15.19 3.56
C SER A 29 -2.56 13.90 4.40
N TYR A 30 -1.79 13.83 5.49
CA TYR A 30 -1.41 12.55 6.12
C TYR A 30 -2.51 11.78 6.88
N GLU A 31 -3.45 12.47 7.52
CA GLU A 31 -4.41 11.84 8.45
C GLU A 31 -5.27 10.74 7.80
N CYS A 32 -5.55 10.85 6.50
CA CYS A 32 -6.33 9.86 5.76
C CYS A 32 -5.48 8.80 5.03
N LEU A 33 -4.16 8.93 5.03
CA LEU A 33 -3.26 8.10 4.21
C LEU A 33 -2.78 6.83 4.90
N ILE A 34 -2.86 6.76 6.23
CA ILE A 34 -2.45 5.56 6.98
C ILE A 34 -3.26 4.34 6.55
N SER A 35 -4.59 4.47 6.47
CA SER A 35 -5.45 3.36 6.05
C SER A 35 -5.16 2.91 4.63
N SER A 36 -4.98 3.87 3.71
CA SER A 36 -4.61 3.60 2.31
C SER A 36 -3.25 2.91 2.21
N PHE A 37 -2.28 3.34 3.01
CA PHE A 37 -0.96 2.72 3.09
C PHE A 37 -1.04 1.26 3.57
N MET A 38 -1.80 0.99 4.64
CA MET A 38 -1.96 -0.37 5.16
C MET A 38 -2.63 -1.29 4.14
N MET A 39 -3.62 -0.80 3.38
CA MET A 39 -4.22 -1.56 2.29
C MET A 39 -3.22 -1.86 1.17
N LEU A 40 -2.40 -0.88 0.78
CA LEU A 40 -1.35 -1.08 -0.23
C LEU A 40 -0.31 -2.09 0.23
N LYS A 41 -0.01 -2.11 1.52
CA LYS A 41 0.86 -3.13 2.13
C LYS A 41 0.33 -4.53 1.98
N ASP A 42 -0.91 -4.73 2.36
CA ASP A 42 -1.54 -6.04 2.25
C ASP A 42 -1.62 -6.49 0.78
N LEU A 43 -1.92 -5.55 -0.12
CA LEU A 43 -1.96 -5.80 -1.57
C LEU A 43 -0.58 -6.19 -2.13
N TYR A 44 0.49 -5.48 -1.76
CA TYR A 44 1.85 -5.85 -2.14
C TYR A 44 2.22 -7.26 -1.66
N GLY A 45 1.90 -7.58 -0.40
CA GLY A 45 2.13 -8.91 0.16
C GLY A 45 1.35 -10.02 -0.58
N ILE A 46 0.14 -9.73 -1.05
CA ILE A 46 -0.63 -10.64 -1.90
C ILE A 46 0.03 -10.83 -3.27
N ILE A 47 0.47 -9.74 -3.91
CA ILE A 47 1.14 -9.77 -5.20
C ILE A 47 2.39 -10.66 -5.15
N VAL A 48 3.23 -10.49 -4.12
CA VAL A 48 4.44 -11.30 -3.92
C VAL A 48 4.08 -12.78 -3.73
N LYS A 49 3.11 -13.09 -2.85
CA LYS A 49 2.64 -14.48 -2.64
C LYS A 49 2.12 -15.15 -3.91
N PHE A 50 1.43 -14.40 -4.78
CA PHE A 50 0.99 -14.92 -6.07
C PHE A 50 2.18 -15.30 -6.95
N GLN A 51 3.24 -14.48 -7.01
CA GLN A 51 4.43 -14.82 -7.77
C GLN A 51 5.20 -16.00 -7.14
N ASP A 52 5.32 -16.05 -5.82
CA ASP A 52 5.97 -17.15 -5.09
C ASP A 52 5.30 -18.51 -5.32
N SER A 53 4.01 -18.52 -5.67
CA SER A 53 3.29 -19.74 -6.04
C SER A 53 3.82 -20.41 -7.32
N GLY A 54 4.67 -19.72 -8.09
CA GLY A 54 5.25 -20.19 -9.36
C GLY A 54 4.27 -20.21 -10.54
N LYS A 55 2.99 -19.90 -10.31
CA LYS A 55 1.93 -19.88 -11.34
C LYS A 55 1.89 -18.59 -12.14
N TYR A 56 2.37 -17.49 -11.56
CA TYR A 56 2.33 -16.16 -12.15
C TYR A 56 3.74 -15.58 -12.22
N ARG A 57 3.96 -14.70 -13.18
CA ARG A 57 5.26 -14.04 -13.38
C ARG A 57 5.09 -12.52 -13.38
N PHE A 58 6.10 -11.82 -12.87
CA PHE A 58 6.22 -10.38 -13.04
C PHE A 58 6.55 -10.06 -14.50
N ARG A 59 5.54 -9.67 -15.29
CA ARG A 59 5.77 -8.97 -16.57
C ARG A 59 5.90 -7.46 -16.37
N ILE A 60 5.31 -6.97 -15.27
CA ILE A 60 5.41 -5.61 -14.75
C ILE A 60 5.90 -5.75 -13.32
N LEU A 61 6.84 -4.92 -12.91
CA LEU A 61 7.32 -4.91 -11.53
C LEU A 61 6.39 -4.07 -10.66
N PRO A 62 5.91 -4.59 -9.51
CA PRO A 62 5.29 -3.74 -8.51
C PRO A 62 6.34 -2.77 -7.99
N TYR A 63 5.95 -1.52 -7.75
CA TYR A 63 6.83 -0.60 -7.04
C TYR A 63 7.20 -1.17 -5.67
N PRO A 64 8.46 -1.03 -5.24
CA PRO A 64 8.82 -1.44 -3.90
C PRO A 64 8.03 -0.57 -2.93
N LEU A 65 7.24 -1.20 -2.07
CA LEU A 65 6.52 -0.47 -1.05
C LEU A 65 7.47 0.25 -0.07
N SER A 66 8.79 -0.02 -0.13
CA SER A 66 9.80 0.76 0.59
C SER A 66 10.06 2.12 -0.05
N PHE A 67 9.85 3.19 0.72
CA PHE A 67 10.31 4.55 0.40
C PHE A 67 11.84 4.73 0.52
N ARG A 68 12.58 3.69 0.91
CA ARG A 68 14.06 3.63 0.83
C ARG A 68 14.60 3.78 -0.60
N SER A 69 13.72 3.75 -1.59
CA SER A 69 14.06 3.84 -2.99
C SER A 69 14.30 5.31 -3.35
N SER A 70 15.59 5.67 -3.26
CA SER A 70 16.30 6.87 -3.72
C SER A 70 15.46 8.05 -4.21
N ASP A 71 15.79 9.25 -3.74
CA ASP A 71 15.37 10.52 -4.35
C ASP A 71 15.39 10.48 -5.88
N GLU A 72 16.31 9.72 -6.48
CA GLU A 72 16.36 9.44 -7.92
C GLU A 72 15.07 8.80 -8.48
N LEU A 73 14.52 7.76 -7.85
CA LEU A 73 13.24 7.17 -8.26
C LEU A 73 12.11 8.20 -8.17
N LEU A 74 12.01 8.92 -7.04
CA LEU A 74 10.96 9.93 -6.86
C LEU A 74 11.10 11.08 -7.87
N ARG A 75 12.32 11.51 -8.18
CA ARG A 75 12.59 12.48 -9.25
C ARG A 75 12.20 11.94 -10.63
N THR A 76 12.44 10.66 -10.93
CA THR A 76 11.98 10.07 -12.21
C THR A 76 10.46 10.00 -12.31
N MET A 77 9.76 9.96 -11.17
CA MET A 77 8.29 10.06 -11.09
C MET A 77 7.78 11.51 -11.19
N GLY A 78 8.68 12.49 -11.16
CA GLY A 78 8.35 13.91 -11.32
C GLY A 78 8.21 14.71 -10.03
N PHE A 79 8.58 14.15 -8.87
CA PHE A 79 8.52 14.87 -7.60
C PHE A 79 9.71 15.82 -7.42
N ASP A 80 9.45 17.02 -6.91
CA ASP A 80 10.48 18.00 -6.55
C ASP A 80 11.04 17.80 -5.12
N ASP A 81 12.02 18.63 -4.74
CA ASP A 81 12.70 18.52 -3.44
C ASP A 81 11.79 18.76 -2.23
N GLU A 82 10.77 19.61 -2.37
CA GLU A 82 9.80 19.89 -1.31
C GLU A 82 8.81 18.73 -1.19
N GLU A 83 8.33 18.23 -2.32
CA GLU A 83 7.43 17.08 -2.39
C GLU A 83 8.07 15.81 -1.83
N ILE A 84 9.34 15.54 -2.17
CA ILE A 84 10.12 14.42 -1.62
C ILE A 84 10.25 14.55 -0.11
N ARG A 85 10.52 15.75 0.40
CA ARG A 85 10.60 16.00 1.85
C ARG A 85 9.26 15.72 2.54
N ASN A 86 8.15 16.11 1.92
CA ASN A 86 6.81 15.83 2.44
C ASN A 86 6.49 14.33 2.41
N ILE A 87 6.86 13.62 1.36
CA ILE A 87 6.76 12.15 1.28
C ILE A 87 7.53 11.50 2.45
N TYR A 88 8.73 11.97 2.77
CA TYR A 88 9.47 11.48 3.94
C TYR A 88 8.87 11.94 5.28
N GLY A 89 8.20 13.09 5.33
CA GLY A 89 7.41 13.50 6.49
C GLY A 89 6.26 12.53 6.78
N PHE A 90 5.64 11.94 5.75
CA PHE A 90 4.63 10.90 5.93
C PHE A 90 5.20 9.65 6.60
N LEU A 91 6.45 9.26 6.32
CA LEU A 91 7.09 8.12 6.97
C LEU A 91 7.15 8.29 8.49
N GLU A 92 7.59 9.48 8.93
CA GLU A 92 7.65 9.76 10.35
C GLU A 92 6.27 9.86 10.99
N PHE A 93 5.28 10.37 10.25
CA PHE A 93 3.89 10.35 10.71
C PHE A 93 3.36 8.92 10.90
N VAL A 94 3.67 7.99 9.98
CA VAL A 94 3.32 6.58 10.11
C VAL A 94 3.96 5.98 11.37
N LYS A 95 5.24 6.25 11.60
CA LYS A 95 5.96 5.78 12.79
C LYS A 95 5.35 6.30 14.08
N GLN A 96 5.06 7.59 14.14
CA GLN A 96 4.43 8.21 15.31
C GLN A 96 3.03 7.64 15.59
N THR A 97 2.26 7.31 14.55
CA THR A 97 0.87 6.87 14.71
C THR A 97 0.74 5.36 14.94
N GLN A 98 1.58 4.54 14.29
CA GLN A 98 1.54 3.08 14.40
C GLN A 98 2.50 2.54 15.47
N GLY A 99 3.38 3.39 16.01
CA GLY A 99 4.37 3.03 17.02
C GLY A 99 5.49 2.12 16.52
N LYS A 100 5.69 2.03 15.19
CA LYS A 100 6.66 1.17 14.51
C LYS A 100 7.21 1.87 13.27
N GLU A 101 8.47 1.64 12.95
CA GLU A 101 9.08 2.15 11.72
C GLU A 101 8.34 1.63 10.48
N PHE A 102 8.50 2.36 9.37
CA PHE A 102 7.92 1.99 8.10
C PHE A 102 8.35 0.58 7.66
N GLU A 103 9.63 0.28 7.79
CA GLU A 103 10.19 -1.02 7.45
C GLU A 103 9.75 -2.12 8.42
N GLU A 104 9.54 -1.80 9.69
CA GLU A 104 8.96 -2.74 10.66
C GLU A 104 7.50 -3.07 10.32
N CYS A 105 6.76 -2.12 9.75
CA CYS A 105 5.44 -2.38 9.20
C CYS A 105 5.50 -3.37 8.03
N LEU A 106 6.57 -3.37 7.24
CA LEU A 106 6.78 -4.29 6.11
C LEU A 106 7.28 -5.68 6.54
N GLU A 107 8.18 -5.75 7.52
CA GLU A 107 8.78 -6.99 8.03
C GLU A 107 7.83 -7.75 8.97
N GLY A 108 6.89 -7.04 9.61
CA GLY A 108 5.89 -7.57 10.51
C GLY A 108 4.74 -8.30 9.81
N SER A 109 5.02 -9.49 9.26
CA SER A 109 3.97 -10.50 9.12
C SER A 109 3.68 -11.11 10.50
N VAL A 110 2.41 -11.40 10.74
CA VAL A 110 1.77 -11.97 11.96
C VAL A 110 1.31 -10.94 13.02
N TYR A 111 -0.03 -10.80 13.15
CA TYR A 111 -0.83 -9.96 14.07
C TYR A 111 -0.89 -8.47 13.67
N SER A 112 -1.97 -7.93 13.11
CA SER A 112 -3.38 -8.08 13.48
C SER A 112 -4.30 -7.83 12.28
N LEU A 113 -4.81 -8.89 11.64
CA LEU A 113 -6.12 -8.80 10.99
C LEU A 113 -7.14 -8.52 12.10
N CYS A 114 -7.93 -7.46 11.98
CA CYS A 114 -9.12 -7.30 12.81
C CYS A 114 -9.89 -8.63 12.79
N LYS A 115 -10.05 -9.25 13.97
CA LYS A 115 -10.87 -10.46 14.08
C LYS A 115 -12.30 -10.07 13.70
N ARG A 116 -12.81 -10.59 12.58
CA ARG A 116 -14.26 -10.62 12.35
C ARG A 116 -14.89 -11.32 13.55
N HIS A 117 -15.87 -10.67 14.16
CA HIS A 117 -16.66 -11.31 15.19
C HIS A 117 -17.68 -12.23 14.50
N PRO A 118 -18.01 -13.39 15.11
CA PRO A 118 -19.07 -14.26 14.62
C PRO A 118 -20.41 -13.54 14.79
N GLY A 119 -20.76 -12.74 13.78
CA GLY A 119 -21.87 -11.79 13.78
C GLY A 119 -21.74 -10.71 12.69
N ASP A 120 -20.53 -10.51 12.15
CA ASP A 120 -20.30 -9.56 11.05
C ASP A 120 -20.78 -10.14 9.71
N GLU A 121 -22.09 -10.09 9.46
CA GLU A 121 -22.67 -10.45 8.16
C GLU A 121 -22.57 -9.32 7.13
N PRO A 122 -22.33 -9.61 5.83
CA PRO A 122 -21.85 -8.62 4.89
C PRO A 122 -22.94 -7.81 4.16
N TRP A 123 -24.22 -7.88 4.56
CA TRP A 123 -25.32 -7.16 3.86
C TRP A 123 -26.60 -6.98 4.70
N GLN A 124 -26.68 -5.90 5.49
CA GLN A 124 -27.97 -5.33 5.89
C GLN A 124 -27.87 -3.79 5.88
N MET A 125 -27.68 -3.20 4.70
CA MET A 125 -28.03 -1.78 4.53
C MET A 125 -29.57 -1.68 4.46
N ARG A 126 -30.13 -1.04 5.49
CA ARG A 126 -31.48 -0.48 5.64
C ARG A 126 -32.67 -1.47 5.67
N ARG A 127 -33.30 -1.53 6.84
CA ARG A 127 -34.75 -1.28 6.92
C ARG A 127 -35.00 -0.20 7.95
N SER A 128 -35.44 0.95 7.44
CA SER A 128 -35.96 2.08 8.18
C SER A 128 -37.19 1.67 9.00
N ASN A 129 -37.35 2.29 10.16
CA ASN A 129 -38.60 2.94 10.52
C ASN A 129 -38.28 4.39 10.89
#